data_AF-A0A0P9HNI2-F1
#
_entry.id   AF-A0A0P9HNI2-F1
#
_cell.length_a   1.000
_cell.length_b   1.000
_cell.length_c   1.000
_cell.angle_alpha   90.00
_cell.angle_beta   90.00
_cell.angle_gamma   90.00
#
_symmetry.space_group_name_H-M   'P 1'
#
loop_
_entity.id
_entity.type
_entity.pdbx_description
1 polymer ?
#
loop_
_entity_poly.entity_id
_entity_poly.type
_entity_poly.pdbx_seq_one_letter_code
_entity_poly.pdbx_strand_id
1 'polypeptide(L)'
;MSRTGPRMPTVHAAHHLVPKTLDAWVKLLDGIALPVPAVNHGHVRAALNDSRRSLREIAEMMQESPALVLSVMREANHHTHGLTEQAESLEIAINRLGLARTEVLLGRLPAKPPEEIPAAYRQLILVSQHATQQANGLFASRLARLWQDIHMGSLLFLSPLWPMA
;
A
#
# COMPACT_ATOMS: atom_id res chain seq x y z
N MET A 1 -4.95 43.46 -40.23
CA MET A 1 -5.72 42.67 -39.26
C MET A 1 -4.90 41.44 -38.91
N SER A 2 -4.08 41.53 -37.87
CA SER A 2 -3.19 40.43 -37.43
C SER A 2 -3.67 39.94 -36.08
N ARG A 3 -4.23 38.72 -36.04
CA ARG A 3 -4.67 38.06 -34.81
C ARG A 3 -3.47 37.34 -34.18
N THR A 4 -2.85 37.96 -33.19
CA THR A 4 -1.98 37.27 -32.22
C THR A 4 -2.86 36.51 -31.23
N GLY A 5 -2.94 35.19 -31.38
CA GLY A 5 -3.55 34.30 -30.39
C GLY A 5 -2.66 34.14 -29.15
N PRO A 6 -3.21 33.97 -27.95
CA PRO A 6 -2.42 33.79 -26.74
C PRO A 6 -1.74 32.42 -26.75
N ARG A 7 -0.42 32.41 -26.59
CA ARG A 7 0.40 31.21 -26.42
C ARG A 7 0.08 30.62 -25.04
N MET A 8 -0.63 29.51 -25.00
CA MET A 8 -0.81 28.75 -23.76
C MET A 8 0.56 28.28 -23.24
N PRO A 9 0.84 28.39 -21.93
CA PRO A 9 2.05 27.82 -21.37
C PRO A 9 1.96 26.30 -21.48
N THR A 10 2.90 25.72 -22.22
CA THR A 10 3.16 24.28 -22.22
C THR A 10 3.43 23.86 -20.78
N VAL A 11 2.49 23.11 -20.20
CA VAL A 11 2.72 22.36 -18.97
C VAL A 11 3.93 21.47 -19.25
N HIS A 12 5.06 21.77 -18.62
CA HIS A 12 6.23 20.91 -18.67
C HIS A 12 5.81 19.55 -18.10
N ALA A 13 5.55 18.59 -18.98
CA ALA A 13 5.57 17.18 -18.63
C ALA A 13 6.98 16.93 -18.10
N ALA A 14 7.11 16.82 -16.79
CA ALA A 14 8.34 16.36 -16.17
C ALA A 14 8.61 14.96 -16.73
N HIS A 15 9.53 14.86 -17.69
CA HIS A 15 10.10 13.60 -18.12
C HIS A 15 10.88 13.06 -16.92
N HIS A 16 10.18 12.32 -16.06
CA HIS A 16 10.82 11.53 -15.03
C HIS A 16 11.67 10.50 -15.78
N LEU A 17 12.99 10.65 -15.67
CA LEU A 17 13.94 9.69 -16.22
C LEU A 17 13.56 8.31 -15.71
N VAL A 18 13.11 7.43 -16.62
CA VAL A 18 12.74 6.05 -16.28
C VAL A 18 13.93 5.40 -15.58
N PRO A 19 13.81 4.96 -14.32
CA PRO A 19 14.93 4.37 -13.60
C PRO A 19 15.55 3.20 -14.36
N LYS A 20 16.88 3.12 -14.37
CA LYS A 20 17.64 2.10 -15.11
C LYS A 20 18.14 0.94 -14.22
N THR A 21 17.93 1.03 -12.91
CA THR A 21 18.39 0.05 -11.92
C THR A 21 17.28 -0.27 -10.94
N LEU A 22 17.31 -1.46 -10.34
CA LEU A 22 16.35 -1.89 -9.34
C LEU A 22 16.32 -0.92 -8.15
N ASP A 23 17.47 -0.54 -7.62
CA ASP A 23 17.57 0.39 -6.48
C ASP A 23 16.94 1.75 -6.77
N ALA A 24 17.09 2.25 -8.01
CA ALA A 24 16.48 3.50 -8.43
C ALA A 24 14.95 3.37 -8.56
N TRP A 25 14.45 2.21 -9.01
CA TRP A 25 13.02 1.91 -9.00
C TRP A 25 12.47 1.82 -7.58
N VAL A 26 13.13 1.09 -6.68
CA VAL A 26 12.74 0.98 -5.27
C VAL A 26 12.65 2.37 -4.63
N LYS A 27 13.72 3.17 -4.76
CA LYS A 27 13.75 4.54 -4.22
C LYS A 27 12.65 5.44 -4.80
N LEU A 28 12.38 5.35 -6.10
CA LEU A 28 11.32 6.14 -6.74
C LEU A 28 9.93 5.74 -6.22
N LEU A 29 9.64 4.44 -6.22
CA LEU A 29 8.33 3.90 -5.84
C LEU A 29 8.05 4.01 -4.34
N ASP A 30 9.08 3.99 -3.50
CA ASP A 30 8.96 4.25 -2.05
C ASP A 30 8.67 5.71 -1.72
N GLY A 31 9.05 6.64 -2.61
CA GLY A 31 8.79 8.06 -2.43
C GLY A 31 7.36 8.50 -2.75
N ILE A 32 6.54 7.63 -3.34
CA ILE A 32 5.19 7.99 -3.80
C ILE A 32 4.15 7.66 -2.74
N ALA A 33 3.45 8.69 -2.26
CA ALA A 33 2.37 8.54 -1.30
C ALA A 33 1.09 8.03 -2.00
N LEU A 34 0.79 6.75 -1.81
CA LEU A 34 -0.38 6.10 -2.40
C LEU A 34 -1.68 6.55 -1.70
N PRO A 35 -2.70 7.03 -2.45
CA PRO A 35 -3.95 7.47 -1.86
C PRO A 35 -4.75 6.28 -1.33
N VAL A 36 -5.50 6.52 -0.26
CA VAL A 36 -6.39 5.54 0.39
C VAL A 36 -7.79 6.13 0.48
N PRO A 37 -8.87 5.35 0.26
CA PRO A 37 -10.23 5.81 0.53
C PRO A 37 -10.37 6.32 1.97
N ALA A 38 -10.93 7.52 2.14
CA ALA A 38 -11.05 8.17 3.45
C ALA A 38 -11.81 7.31 4.48
N VAL A 39 -12.78 6.51 4.03
CA VAL A 39 -13.51 5.55 4.87
C VAL A 39 -12.58 4.49 5.45
N ASN A 40 -11.76 3.85 4.61
CA ASN A 40 -10.82 2.80 5.04
C ASN A 40 -9.75 3.40 5.96
N HIS A 41 -9.28 4.62 5.66
CA HIS A 41 -8.35 5.34 6.52
C HIS A 41 -8.94 5.62 7.91
N GLY A 42 -10.18 6.09 7.97
CA GLY A 42 -10.92 6.34 9.21
C GLY A 42 -11.15 5.07 10.03
N HIS A 43 -11.55 3.97 9.39
CA HIS A 43 -11.74 2.68 10.06
C HIS A 43 -10.45 2.17 10.71
N VAL A 44 -9.34 2.20 9.98
CA VAL A 44 -8.05 1.76 10.54
C VAL A 44 -7.59 2.69 11.65
N ARG A 45 -7.77 4.01 11.51
CA ARG A 45 -7.46 4.98 12.58
C ARG A 45 -8.26 4.69 13.86
N ALA A 46 -9.55 4.40 13.72
CA ALA A 46 -10.39 4.05 14.85
C ALA A 46 -9.93 2.74 15.50
N ALA A 47 -9.56 1.74 14.70
CA ALA A 47 -9.08 0.46 15.21
C ALA A 47 -7.74 0.56 15.96
N LEU A 48 -6.81 1.38 15.46
CA LEU A 48 -5.52 1.63 16.13
C LEU A 48 -5.69 2.33 17.50
N ASN A 49 -6.77 3.09 17.66
CA ASN A 49 -7.09 3.83 18.89
C ASN A 49 -8.02 3.07 19.86
N ASP A 50 -8.53 1.89 19.49
CA ASP A 50 -9.39 1.08 20.36
C ASP A 50 -8.56 0.05 21.13
N SER A 51 -8.28 0.34 22.40
CA SER A 51 -7.46 -0.52 23.27
C SER A 51 -8.05 -1.92 23.54
N ARG A 52 -9.30 -2.17 23.12
CA ARG A 52 -9.96 -3.49 23.26
C ARG A 52 -9.65 -4.43 22.10
N ARG A 53 -9.10 -3.92 20.99
CA ARG A 53 -8.78 -4.73 19.81
C ARG A 53 -7.41 -5.38 19.95
N SER A 54 -7.33 -6.64 19.54
CA SER A 54 -6.07 -7.36 19.38
C SER A 54 -5.32 -6.90 18.12
N LEU A 55 -4.00 -7.11 18.09
CA LEU A 55 -3.19 -6.81 16.89
C LEU A 55 -3.65 -7.61 15.68
N ARG A 56 -4.11 -8.85 15.88
CA ARG A 56 -4.69 -9.69 14.84
C ARG A 56 -5.93 -9.06 14.21
N GLU A 57 -6.88 -8.58 15.02
CA GLU A 57 -8.09 -7.92 14.51
C GLU A 57 -7.78 -6.61 13.78
N ILE A 58 -6.78 -5.85 14.27
CA ILE A 58 -6.30 -4.65 13.58
C ILE A 58 -5.68 -5.02 12.23
N ALA A 59 -4.84 -6.06 12.19
CA ALA A 59 -4.23 -6.54 10.96
C ALA A 59 -5.25 -7.06 9.95
N GLU A 60 -6.25 -7.84 10.38
CA GLU A 60 -7.35 -8.31 9.54
C GLU A 60 -8.13 -7.14 8.93
N MET A 61 -8.49 -6.13 9.73
CA MET A 61 -9.17 -4.93 9.21
C MET A 61 -8.30 -4.11 8.25
N MET A 62 -7.01 -3.97 8.55
CA MET A 62 -6.09 -3.16 7.76
C MET A 62 -5.87 -3.71 6.34
N GLN A 63 -6.08 -5.01 6.13
CA GLN A 63 -5.98 -5.65 4.81
C GLN A 63 -6.97 -5.09 3.78
N GLU A 64 -8.06 -4.45 4.22
CA GLU A 64 -8.97 -3.69 3.36
C GLU A 64 -8.32 -2.44 2.74
N SER A 65 -7.08 -2.10 3.14
CA SER A 65 -6.29 -1.01 2.59
C SER A 65 -4.92 -1.50 2.13
N PRO A 66 -4.79 -2.06 0.91
CA PRO A 66 -3.54 -2.66 0.44
C PRO A 66 -2.36 -1.69 0.42
N ALA A 67 -2.59 -0.41 0.12
CA ALA A 67 -1.56 0.63 0.18
C ALA A 67 -1.02 0.86 1.61
N LEU A 68 -1.87 0.74 2.62
CA LEU A 68 -1.45 0.82 4.01
C LEU A 68 -0.71 -0.45 4.44
N VAL A 69 -1.19 -1.63 4.05
CA VAL A 69 -0.46 -2.89 4.26
C VAL A 69 0.95 -2.77 3.69
N LEU A 70 1.09 -2.30 2.45
CA LEU A 70 2.39 -2.11 1.81
C LEU A 70 3.29 -1.16 2.61
N SER A 71 2.75 -0.01 3.04
CA SER A 71 3.49 0.98 3.83
C SER A 71 4.02 0.39 5.15
N VAL A 72 3.17 -0.35 5.87
CA VAL A 72 3.51 -1.00 7.14
C VAL A 72 4.54 -2.11 6.95
N MET A 73 4.33 -2.99 5.95
CA MET A 73 5.25 -4.10 5.66
C MET A 73 6.63 -3.60 5.19
N ARG A 74 6.67 -2.53 4.40
CA ARG A 74 7.94 -1.89 3.99
C ARG A 74 8.67 -1.31 5.18
N GLU A 75 8.01 -0.52 6.02
CA GLU A 75 8.63 0.08 7.21
C GLU A 75 9.16 -1.00 8.17
N ALA A 76 8.36 -2.04 8.45
CA ALA A 76 8.75 -3.12 9.36
C ALA A 76 9.96 -3.93 8.87
N ASN A 77 10.24 -3.89 7.56
CA ASN A 77 11.33 -4.63 6.92
C ASN A 77 12.49 -3.74 6.43
N HIS A 78 12.36 -2.40 6.48
CA HIS A 78 13.35 -1.44 5.95
C HIS A 78 14.74 -1.53 6.60
N HIS A 79 14.83 -1.97 7.86
CA HIS A 79 16.09 -2.03 8.62
C HIS A 79 16.53 -3.44 9.05
N THR A 80 15.91 -4.49 8.52
CA THR A 80 16.25 -5.88 8.84
C THR A 80 17.62 -6.26 8.24
N HIS A 81 18.71 -5.90 8.93
CA HIS A 81 20.07 -6.31 8.55
C HIS A 81 20.43 -7.62 9.25
N GLY A 82 20.48 -8.70 8.46
CA GLY A 82 21.28 -9.92 8.71
C GLY A 82 20.91 -10.87 9.86
N LEU A 83 20.21 -10.43 10.91
CA LEU A 83 19.98 -11.24 12.12
C LEU A 83 18.53 -11.31 12.61
N THR A 84 17.65 -10.41 12.18
CA THR A 84 16.22 -10.47 12.51
C THR A 84 15.44 -11.10 11.37
N GLU A 85 14.51 -11.99 11.67
CA GLU A 85 13.59 -12.55 10.67
C GLU A 85 12.75 -11.42 10.05
N GLN A 86 12.36 -11.57 8.78
CA GLN A 86 11.46 -10.60 8.13
C GLN A 86 10.09 -10.66 8.79
N ALA A 87 9.39 -9.52 8.84
CA ALA A 87 7.98 -9.53 9.21
C ALA A 87 7.20 -10.14 8.04
N GLU A 88 6.82 -11.41 8.18
CA GLU A 88 6.05 -12.16 7.18
C GLU A 88 4.54 -11.86 7.26
N SER A 89 4.07 -11.41 8.43
CA SER A 89 2.67 -11.04 8.63
C SER A 89 2.48 -9.59 9.05
N LEU A 90 1.29 -9.07 8.76
CA LEU A 90 0.91 -7.71 9.16
C LEU A 90 0.79 -7.60 10.68
N GLU A 91 0.35 -8.65 11.37
CA GLU A 91 0.34 -8.70 12.83
C GLU A 91 1.76 -8.58 13.41
N ILE A 92 2.72 -9.33 12.86
CA ILE A 92 4.14 -9.26 13.25
C ILE A 92 4.72 -7.87 12.94
N ALA A 93 4.38 -7.30 11.78
CA ALA A 93 4.82 -5.98 11.39
C ALA A 93 4.30 -4.90 12.35
N ILE A 94 3.00 -4.91 12.68
CA ILE A 94 2.41 -3.98 13.64
C ILE A 94 3.02 -4.18 15.03
N ASN A 95 3.21 -5.42 15.47
CA ASN A 95 3.84 -5.72 16.76
C ASN A 95 5.28 -5.15 16.84
N ARG A 96 6.06 -5.31 15.76
CA ARG A 96 7.44 -4.78 15.66
C ARG A 96 7.48 -3.25 15.66
N LEU A 97 6.60 -2.60 14.92
CA LEU A 97 6.56 -1.14 14.80
C LEU A 97 5.94 -0.47 16.02
N GLY A 98 4.99 -1.15 16.66
CA GLY A 98 4.10 -0.57 17.67
C GLY A 98 2.99 0.30 17.05
N LEU A 99 1.88 0.44 17.77
CA LEU A 99 0.69 1.15 17.30
C LEU A 99 0.97 2.61 16.94
N ALA A 100 1.80 3.30 17.72
CA ALA A 100 2.15 4.70 17.48
C ALA A 100 2.87 4.90 16.13
N ARG A 101 3.82 4.03 15.78
CA ARG A 101 4.53 4.12 14.48
C ARG A 101 3.59 3.76 13.33
N THR A 102 2.74 2.77 13.51
CA THR A 102 1.70 2.40 12.53
C THR A 102 0.72 3.56 12.28
N GLU A 103 0.32 4.29 13.32
CA GLU A 103 -0.54 5.47 13.17
C GLU A 103 0.17 6.61 12.41
N VAL A 104 1.47 6.81 12.64
CA VAL A 104 2.28 7.76 11.86
C VAL A 104 2.31 7.38 10.38
N LEU A 105 2.47 6.09 10.05
CA LEU A 105 2.43 5.62 8.66
C LEU A 105 1.06 5.85 8.03
N LEU A 106 -0.03 5.55 8.74
CA LEU A 106 -1.39 5.86 8.30
C LEU A 106 -1.56 7.36 8.03
N GLY A 107 -1.00 8.23 8.88
CA GLY A 107 -1.04 9.68 8.72
C GLY A 107 -0.30 10.22 7.49
N ARG A 108 0.66 9.48 6.93
CA ARG A 108 1.39 9.87 5.71
C ARG A 108 0.62 9.57 4.43
N LEU A 109 -0.37 8.67 4.48
CA LEU A 109 -1.16 8.29 3.31
C LEU A 109 -2.27 9.31 3.05
N PRO A 110 -2.39 9.85 1.82
CA PRO A 110 -3.46 10.77 1.47
C PRO A 110 -4.83 10.08 1.58
N ALA A 111 -5.64 10.49 2.54
CA ALA A 111 -7.03 10.07 2.65
C ALA A 111 -7.88 10.90 1.68
N LYS A 112 -8.49 10.24 0.70
CA LYS A 112 -9.28 10.89 -0.36
C LYS A 112 -10.66 10.27 -0.52
N PRO A 113 -11.68 11.03 -0.93
CA PRO A 113 -12.93 10.44 -1.37
C PRO A 113 -12.68 9.59 -2.65
N PRO A 114 -13.42 8.50 -2.87
CA PRO A 114 -13.16 7.56 -3.98
C PRO A 114 -13.11 8.19 -5.37
N GLU A 115 -13.87 9.25 -5.61
CA GLU A 115 -13.94 10.02 -6.86
C GLU A 115 -12.65 10.82 -7.17
N GLU A 116 -11.86 11.16 -6.16
CA GLU A 116 -10.56 11.85 -6.32
C GLU A 116 -9.38 10.87 -6.48
N ILE A 117 -9.64 9.57 -6.38
CA ILE A 117 -8.64 8.52 -6.55
C ILE A 117 -8.64 8.06 -8.02
N PRO A 118 -7.49 8.07 -8.71
CA PRO A 118 -7.38 7.66 -10.12
C PRO A 118 -8.06 6.31 -10.37
N ALA A 119 -8.87 6.24 -11.42
CA ALA A 119 -9.69 5.05 -11.72
C ALA A 119 -8.81 3.81 -11.99
N ALA A 120 -7.71 3.98 -12.73
CA ALA A 120 -6.79 2.89 -13.03
C ALA A 120 -6.13 2.35 -11.74
N TYR A 121 -5.67 3.22 -10.84
CA TYR A 121 -5.17 2.81 -9.54
C TYR A 121 -6.23 2.05 -8.71
N ARG A 122 -7.49 2.55 -8.64
CA ARG A 122 -8.57 1.82 -7.95
C ARG A 122 -8.80 0.43 -8.53
N GLN A 123 -8.74 0.29 -9.86
CA GLN A 123 -8.86 -1.02 -10.52
C GLN A 123 -7.69 -1.95 -10.15
N LEU A 124 -6.45 -1.47 -10.13
CA LEU A 124 -5.30 -2.29 -9.72
C LEU A 124 -5.41 -2.77 -8.25
N ILE A 125 -5.91 -1.91 -7.37
CA ILE A 125 -6.20 -2.28 -5.97
C ILE A 125 -7.26 -3.38 -5.92
N LEU A 126 -8.39 -3.21 -6.62
CA LEU A 126 -9.46 -4.21 -6.68
C LEU A 126 -8.98 -5.55 -7.28
N VAL A 127 -8.15 -5.53 -8.32
CA VAL A 127 -7.56 -6.74 -8.89
C VAL A 127 -6.69 -7.46 -7.86
N SER A 128 -5.91 -6.71 -7.07
CA SER A 128 -5.06 -7.29 -6.02
C SER A 128 -5.91 -7.94 -4.91
N GLN A 129 -6.96 -7.25 -4.46
CA GLN A 129 -7.92 -7.79 -3.48
C GLN A 129 -8.66 -9.04 -4.02
N HIS A 130 -9.08 -9.03 -5.28
CA HIS A 130 -9.68 -10.19 -5.92
C HIS A 130 -8.70 -11.36 -6.04
N ALA A 131 -7.43 -11.11 -6.38
CA ALA A 131 -6.41 -12.14 -6.41
C ALA A 131 -6.23 -12.81 -5.04
N THR A 132 -6.24 -12.02 -3.96
CA THR A 132 -6.26 -12.54 -2.59
C THR A 132 -7.49 -13.39 -2.31
N GLN A 133 -8.69 -12.93 -2.69
CA GLN A 133 -9.91 -13.73 -2.54
C GLN A 133 -9.83 -15.08 -3.28
N GLN A 134 -9.26 -15.10 -4.49
CA GLN A 134 -9.07 -16.33 -5.26
C GLN A 134 -8.04 -17.25 -4.60
N ALA A 135 -6.91 -16.70 -4.15
CA ALA A 135 -5.89 -17.44 -3.42
C ALA A 135 -6.48 -18.08 -2.15
N ASN A 136 -7.37 -17.36 -1.46
CA ASN A 136 -8.08 -17.87 -0.29
C ASN A 136 -8.90 -19.11 -0.64
N GLY A 137 -9.73 -19.05 -1.69
CA GLY A 137 -10.54 -20.20 -2.12
C GLY A 137 -9.72 -21.42 -2.58
N LEU A 138 -8.56 -21.19 -3.20
CA LEU A 138 -7.71 -22.25 -3.74
C LEU A 138 -6.82 -22.94 -2.70
N PHE A 139 -6.35 -22.19 -1.69
CA PHE A 139 -5.25 -22.64 -0.84
C PHE A 139 -5.54 -22.67 0.67
N ALA A 140 -6.63 -22.05 1.16
CA ALA A 140 -6.87 -21.88 2.60
C ALA A 140 -6.83 -23.17 3.43
N SER A 141 -7.25 -24.32 2.87
CA SER A 141 -7.23 -25.62 3.58
C SER A 141 -6.05 -26.51 3.22
N ARG A 142 -5.33 -26.22 2.13
CA ARG A 142 -4.30 -27.12 1.56
C ARG A 142 -2.88 -26.71 1.90
N LEU A 143 -2.65 -25.41 2.15
CA LEU A 143 -1.32 -24.83 2.36
C LEU A 143 -1.28 -23.92 3.59
N ALA A 144 -1.87 -24.34 4.71
CA ALA A 144 -1.96 -23.52 5.93
C ALA A 144 -0.62 -22.92 6.39
N ARG A 145 0.50 -23.66 6.22
CA ARG A 145 1.84 -23.19 6.57
C ARG A 145 2.37 -22.08 5.66
N LEU A 146 1.92 -22.00 4.41
CA LEU A 146 2.33 -20.99 3.43
C LEU A 146 1.30 -19.87 3.28
N TRP A 147 0.25 -19.91 4.11
CA TRP A 147 -0.91 -19.04 3.94
C TRP A 147 -0.54 -17.57 3.94
N GLN A 148 0.29 -17.16 4.89
CA GLN A 148 0.66 -15.77 5.04
C GLN A 148 1.42 -15.24 3.82
N ASP A 149 2.34 -16.04 3.27
CA ASP A 149 3.11 -15.69 2.07
C ASP A 149 2.20 -15.61 0.83
N ILE A 150 1.28 -16.55 0.69
CA ILE A 150 0.31 -16.57 -0.42
C ILE A 150 -0.62 -15.35 -0.33
N HIS A 151 -1.09 -15.05 0.87
CA HIS A 151 -2.00 -13.93 1.11
C HIS A 151 -1.29 -12.59 0.85
N MET A 152 -0.12 -12.34 1.45
CA MET A 152 0.65 -11.11 1.21
C MET A 152 1.13 -11.00 -0.24
N GLY A 153 1.59 -12.11 -0.81
CA GLY A 153 2.05 -12.19 -2.19
C GLY A 153 0.94 -11.84 -3.18
N SER A 154 -0.28 -12.36 -2.98
CA SER A 154 -1.44 -12.02 -3.83
C SER A 154 -1.92 -10.57 -3.63
N LEU A 155 -1.93 -10.08 -2.38
CA LEU A 155 -2.41 -8.73 -2.06
C LEU A 155 -1.46 -7.62 -2.57
N LEU A 156 -0.15 -7.87 -2.56
CA LEU A 156 0.87 -6.89 -2.90
C LEU A 156 1.52 -7.12 -4.28
N PHE A 157 1.08 -8.13 -5.03
CA PHE A 157 1.68 -8.52 -6.32
C PHE A 157 1.79 -7.35 -7.31
N LEU A 158 0.75 -6.51 -7.40
CA LEU A 158 0.70 -5.37 -8.32
C LEU A 158 1.22 -4.07 -7.71
N SER A 159 1.78 -4.11 -6.48
CA SER A 159 2.26 -2.91 -5.79
C SER A 159 3.28 -2.07 -6.55
N PRO A 160 4.15 -2.60 -7.43
CA PRO A 160 5.02 -1.77 -8.25
C PRO A 160 4.29 -0.94 -9.31
N LEU A 161 3.09 -1.36 -9.73
CA LEU A 161 2.30 -0.67 -10.76
C LEU A 161 1.38 0.40 -10.16
N TRP A 162 1.03 0.29 -8.88
CA TRP A 162 0.14 1.23 -8.20
C TRP A 162 0.56 2.70 -8.32
N PRO A 163 1.85 3.07 -8.14
CA PRO A 163 2.28 4.46 -8.23
C PRO A 163 2.30 5.01 -9.68
N MET A 164 2.11 4.15 -10.68
CA MET A 164 2.18 4.51 -12.10
C MET A 164 0.81 4.75 -12.75
N ALA A 165 -0.28 4.51 -12.00
CA ALA A 165 -1.66 4.47 -12.49
C ALA A 165 -2.50 5.71 -12.11
#